data_AF-A0A380FNY9-F1
#
_entry.id   AF-A0A380FNY9-F1
#
_cell.length_a   1.000
_cell.length_b   1.000
_cell.length_c   1.000
_cell.angle_alpha   90.00
_cell.angle_beta   90.00
_cell.angle_gamma   90.00
#
_symmetry.space_group_name_H-M   'P 1'
#
loop_
_entity.id
_entity.type
_entity.pdbx_description
1 polymer ?
#
loop_
_entity_poly.entity_id
_entity_poly.type
_entity_poly.pdbx_seq_one_letter_code
_entity_poly.pdbx_strand_id
1 'polypeptide(L)'
;MTMNQAIQATEITTHYADVHGTPIHIGSPEQIGINNITQPDYGEPVTIKEGEVPVFWGCGVTPQSVALEAKPELMITHAPGHMFITDVLDSQLRN
;
A
#
# COMPACT_ATOMS: atom_id res chain seq x y z
N MET A 1 7.32 -0.57 -11.81
CA MET A 1 6.77 -1.74 -12.53
C MET A 1 6.49 -1.36 -13.97
N THR A 2 6.80 -2.19 -14.96
CA THR A 2 6.24 -2.02 -16.31
C THR A 2 4.73 -2.30 -16.32
N MET A 3 4.02 -1.90 -17.38
CA MET A 3 2.58 -2.19 -17.46
C MET A 3 2.27 -3.70 -17.44
N ASN A 4 3.07 -4.53 -18.09
CA ASN A 4 2.91 -5.99 -18.04
C ASN A 4 3.09 -6.53 -16.61
N GLN A 5 4.06 -5.99 -15.86
CA GLN A 5 4.26 -6.35 -14.45
C GLN A 5 3.11 -5.86 -13.58
N ALA A 6 2.54 -4.69 -13.85
CA ALA A 6 1.38 -4.18 -13.11
C ALA A 6 0.13 -5.06 -13.31
N ILE A 7 -0.12 -5.53 -14.54
CA ILE A 7 -1.19 -6.48 -14.85
C ILE A 7 -0.95 -7.80 -14.10
N GLN A 8 0.26 -8.35 -14.20
CA GLN A 8 0.60 -9.59 -13.50
C GLN A 8 0.47 -9.44 -11.97
N ALA A 9 0.92 -8.31 -11.40
CA ALA A 9 0.77 -8.04 -9.98
C ALA A 9 -0.72 -7.96 -9.59
N THR A 10 -1.55 -7.32 -10.41
CA THR A 10 -3.02 -7.27 -10.22
C THR A 10 -3.63 -8.67 -10.16
N GLU A 11 -3.29 -9.53 -11.13
CA GLU A 11 -3.78 -10.91 -11.20
C GLU A 11 -3.32 -11.75 -9.99
N ILE A 12 -2.10 -11.53 -9.51
CA ILE A 12 -1.59 -12.25 -8.34
C ILE A 12 -2.30 -11.76 -7.07
N THR A 13 -2.35 -10.44 -6.84
CA THR A 13 -2.80 -9.89 -5.56
C THR A 13 -4.32 -9.86 -5.40
N THR A 14 -5.10 -9.97 -6.48
CA THR A 14 -6.57 -10.10 -6.39
C THR A 14 -7.04 -11.33 -5.60
N HIS A 15 -6.20 -12.35 -5.47
CA HIS A 15 -6.50 -13.56 -4.70
C HIS A 15 -6.27 -13.39 -3.20
N TYR A 16 -5.77 -12.23 -2.74
CA TYR A 16 -5.38 -12.00 -1.36
C TYR A 16 -6.10 -10.76 -0.79
N ALA A 17 -7.44 -10.81 -0.77
CA ALA A 17 -8.27 -9.66 -0.43
C ALA A 17 -8.08 -9.17 1.01
N ASP A 18 -7.78 -10.07 1.95
CA ASP A 18 -7.63 -9.76 3.38
C ASP A 18 -6.24 -9.18 3.75
N VAL A 19 -5.34 -9.01 2.77
CA VAL A 19 -4.04 -8.33 2.94
C VAL A 19 -4.00 -7.06 2.09
N HIS A 20 -3.21 -7.01 1.01
CA HIS A 20 -3.16 -5.84 0.13
C HIS A 20 -4.24 -5.83 -0.94
N GLY A 21 -4.69 -7.00 -1.40
CA GLY A 21 -5.69 -7.14 -2.46
C GLY A 21 -5.26 -6.57 -3.81
N THR A 22 -6.25 -6.33 -4.68
CA THR A 22 -6.09 -5.68 -5.98
C THR A 22 -5.57 -4.25 -5.81
N PRO A 23 -4.68 -3.74 -6.70
CA PRO A 23 -4.31 -2.33 -6.70
C PRO A 23 -5.54 -1.42 -6.73
N ILE A 24 -5.49 -0.34 -5.97
CA ILE A 24 -6.55 0.69 -5.95
C ILE A 24 -6.39 1.70 -7.09
N HIS A 25 -5.17 1.87 -7.60
CA HIS A 25 -4.86 2.78 -8.70
C HIS A 25 -3.61 2.36 -9.48
N ILE A 26 -3.60 2.56 -10.79
CA ILE A 26 -2.45 2.35 -11.68
C ILE A 26 -2.33 3.59 -12.57
N GLY A 27 -1.16 4.24 -12.57
CA GLY A 27 -0.90 5.40 -13.44
C GLY A 27 -0.70 6.71 -12.70
N SER A 28 -1.32 7.78 -13.23
CA SER A 28 -1.08 9.18 -12.82
C SER A 28 -1.42 9.42 -11.35
N PRO A 29 -0.44 9.74 -10.48
CA PRO A 29 -0.66 9.93 -9.04
C PRO A 29 -1.62 11.09 -8.73
N GLU A 30 -1.68 12.09 -9.61
CA GLU A 30 -2.50 13.29 -9.45
C GLU A 30 -4.01 12.95 -9.45
N GLN A 31 -4.41 11.88 -10.14
CA GLN A 31 -5.81 11.41 -10.17
C GLN A 31 -6.31 10.93 -8.80
N ILE A 32 -5.40 10.56 -7.90
CA ILE A 32 -5.70 10.16 -6.52
C ILE A 32 -5.21 11.19 -5.50
N GLY A 33 -4.93 12.43 -5.94
CA GLY A 33 -4.56 13.55 -5.08
C GLY A 33 -3.10 13.58 -4.64
N ILE A 34 -2.22 12.74 -5.21
CA ILE A 34 -0.78 12.77 -4.93
C ILE A 34 -0.12 13.79 -5.85
N ASN A 35 0.20 14.96 -5.31
CA ASN A 35 0.79 16.07 -6.08
C ASN A 35 2.30 15.91 -6.33
N ASN A 36 3.00 15.19 -5.44
CA ASN A 36 4.43 14.95 -5.57
C ASN A 36 4.79 13.55 -5.07
N ILE A 37 4.91 12.58 -5.99
CA ILE A 37 5.21 11.19 -5.65
C ILE A 37 6.62 10.99 -5.06
N THR A 38 7.54 11.95 -5.25
CA THR A 38 8.89 11.86 -4.67
C THR A 38 8.97 12.38 -3.24
N GLN A 39 7.84 12.81 -2.67
CA GLN A 39 7.74 13.25 -1.28
C GLN A 39 6.58 12.49 -0.60
N PRO A 40 6.80 11.22 -0.23
CA PRO A 40 5.75 10.42 0.38
C PRO A 40 5.43 10.92 1.80
N ASP A 41 4.15 10.84 2.18
CA ASP A 41 3.71 11.15 3.55
C ASP A 41 4.29 10.16 4.57
N TYR A 42 4.54 8.92 4.12
CA TYR A 42 5.10 7.83 4.92
C TYR A 42 6.18 7.08 4.14
N GLY A 43 7.29 6.76 4.82
CA GLY A 43 8.40 6.00 4.25
C GLY A 43 9.33 6.87 3.38
N GLU A 44 10.10 6.20 2.53
CA GLU A 44 11.14 6.83 1.71
C GLU A 44 10.73 6.85 0.22
N PRO A 45 11.10 7.90 -0.53
CA PRO A 45 10.84 7.94 -1.96
C PRO A 45 11.61 6.86 -2.70
N VAL A 46 11.04 6.39 -3.81
CA VAL A 46 11.66 5.39 -4.69
C VAL A 46 11.94 5.96 -6.06
N THR A 47 12.94 5.39 -6.74
CA THR A 47 13.23 5.76 -8.14
C THR A 47 12.23 5.10 -9.08
N ILE A 48 11.61 5.89 -9.95
CA ILE A 48 10.73 5.41 -11.03
C ILE A 48 11.50 5.54 -12.33
N LYS A 49 11.79 4.41 -12.98
CA LYS A 49 12.58 4.37 -14.22
C LYS A 49 11.69 4.61 -15.44
N GLU A 50 12.33 4.92 -16.56
CA GLU A 50 11.64 5.00 -17.85
C GLU A 50 10.91 3.69 -18.16
N GLY A 51 9.67 3.81 -18.64
CA GLY A 51 8.79 2.68 -18.93
C GLY A 51 8.12 2.06 -17.70
N GLU A 52 8.37 2.58 -16.50
CA GLU A 52 7.66 2.18 -15.29
C GLU A 52 6.42 3.05 -15.04
N VAL A 53 5.37 2.40 -14.53
CA VAL A 53 4.13 3.01 -14.09
C VAL A 53 4.00 2.89 -12.57
N PRO A 54 3.59 3.96 -11.85
CA PRO A 54 3.23 3.86 -10.44
C PRO A 54 2.00 2.99 -10.25
N VAL A 55 2.02 2.15 -9.22
CA VAL A 55 0.91 1.29 -8.82
C VAL A 55 0.69 1.46 -7.32
N PHE A 56 -0.56 1.62 -6.91
CA PHE A 56 -0.95 1.96 -5.55
C PHE A 56 -1.87 0.90 -4.98
N TRP A 57 -1.65 0.55 -3.71
CA TRP A 57 -2.44 -0.43 -2.95
C TRP A 57 -2.95 0.18 -1.65
N GLY A 58 -4.00 -0.43 -1.10
CA GLY A 58 -4.38 -0.20 0.29
C GLY A 58 -3.23 -0.57 1.23
N CYS A 59 -3.01 0.26 2.25
CA CYS A 59 -1.97 0.06 3.25
C CYS A 59 -2.54 0.06 4.67
N GLY A 60 -1.96 -0.75 5.55
CA GLY A 60 -2.32 -0.83 6.97
C GLY A 60 -2.05 0.43 7.79
N VAL A 61 -1.51 1.50 7.18
CA VAL A 61 -1.34 2.82 7.83
C VAL A 61 -2.62 3.66 7.83
N THR A 62 -3.65 3.31 7.06
CA THR A 62 -4.92 4.06 7.02
C THR A 62 -5.52 4.29 8.42
N PRO A 63 -5.58 3.30 9.34
CA PRO A 63 -6.04 3.53 10.70
C PRO A 63 -5.19 4.54 11.48
N GLN A 64 -3.88 4.64 11.21
CA GLN A 64 -3.00 5.63 11.84
C GLN A 64 -3.35 7.04 11.34
N SER A 65 -3.52 7.22 10.03
CA SER A 65 -3.96 8.49 9.45
C SER A 65 -5.33 8.93 10.00
N VAL A 66 -6.28 8.00 10.11
CA VAL A 66 -7.60 8.28 10.69
C VAL A 66 -7.49 8.69 12.16
N ALA A 67 -6.62 8.05 12.94
CA ALA A 67 -6.46 8.37 14.35
C ALA A 67 -5.82 9.75 14.59
N LEU A 68 -4.90 10.18 13.72
CA LEU A 68 -4.32 11.53 13.79
C LEU A 68 -5.39 12.62 13.61
N GLU A 69 -6.39 12.37 12.78
CA GLU A 69 -7.52 13.27 12.57
C GLU A 69 -8.57 13.16 13.68
N ALA A 70 -8.98 11.93 14.02
CA ALA A 70 -10.03 11.65 15.00
C ALA A 70 -9.61 11.96 16.44
N LYS A 71 -8.31 11.97 16.73
CA LYS A 71 -7.70 12.28 18.04
C LYS A 71 -8.37 11.54 19.20
N PRO A 72 -8.38 10.19 19.18
CA PRO A 72 -8.87 9.42 20.32
C PRO A 72 -8.03 9.71 21.57
N GLU A 73 -8.60 9.53 22.76
CA GLU A 73 -7.91 9.75 24.03
C GLU A 73 -6.66 8.88 24.17
N LEU A 74 -6.68 7.66 23.60
CA LEU A 74 -5.56 6.73 23.58
C LEU A 74 -5.57 5.91 22.29
N MET A 75 -4.41 5.76 21.66
CA MET A 75 -4.17 4.80 20.59
C MET A 75 -2.80 4.14 20.80
N ILE A 76 -2.74 2.81 20.64
CA ILE A 76 -1.49 2.05 20.69
C ILE A 76 -1.32 1.36 19.34
N THR A 77 -0.17 1.55 18.70
CA THR A 77 0.15 0.98 17.38
C THR A 77 1.56 0.42 17.38
N HIS A 78 1.90 -0.35 16.33
CA HIS A 78 3.28 -0.70 16.05
C HIS A 78 4.03 0.51 15.47
N ALA A 79 5.36 0.53 15.63
CA ALA A 79 6.22 1.47 14.92
C ALA A 79 6.43 1.00 13.46
N PRO A 80 6.60 1.90 12.48
CA PRO A 80 6.90 1.52 11.09
C PRO A 80 8.11 0.56 11.03
N GLY A 81 7.96 -0.56 10.31
CA GLY A 81 9.00 -1.59 10.21
C GLY A 81 9.05 -2.59 11.38
N HIS A 82 8.23 -2.41 12.41
CA HIS A 82 8.17 -3.27 13.61
C HIS A 82 6.81 -3.99 13.73
N MET A 83 6.41 -4.71 12.69
CA MET A 83 5.12 -5.42 12.65
C MET A 83 5.09 -6.65 13.57
N PHE A 84 3.88 -7.10 13.91
CA PHE A 84 3.65 -8.33 14.66
C PHE A 84 3.70 -9.55 13.72
N ILE A 85 4.67 -10.44 13.94
CA ILE A 85 4.81 -11.68 13.16
C ILE A 85 3.84 -12.73 13.74
N THR A 86 3.04 -13.35 12.88
CA THR A 86 2.06 -14.37 13.27
C THR A 86 2.47 -15.76 12.76
N ASP A 87 1.79 -16.80 13.24
CA ASP A 87 1.90 -18.17 12.71
C ASP A 87 1.01 -18.44 11.48
N VAL A 88 0.22 -17.44 11.05
CA VAL A 88 -0.64 -17.56 9.86
C VAL A 88 0.22 -17.42 8.61
N LEU A 89 0.13 -18.41 7.72
CA LEU A 89 0.86 -18.39 6.45
C LEU A 89 0.08 -17.60 5.41
N ASP A 90 0.77 -16.84 4.55
CA ASP A 90 0.14 -16.10 3.45
C ASP A 90 -0.70 -17.02 2.54
N SER A 91 -0.28 -18.27 2.34
CA SER A 91 -1.01 -19.27 1.56
C SER A 91 -2.38 -19.62 2.13
N GLN A 92 -2.62 -19.35 3.42
CA GLN A 92 -3.91 -19.53 4.09
C GLN A 92 -4.83 -18.31 3.90
N LEU A 93 -4.29 -17.17 3.47
CA LEU A 93 -5.01 -15.92 3.22
C LEU A 93 -5.41 -15.73 1.75
N ARG A 94 -5.22 -16.79 0.95
CA ARG A 94 -5.63 -16.82 -0.46
C ARG A 94 -7.08 -17.26 -0.56
N ASN A 95 -7.89 -16.47 -1.27
CA ASN A 95 -9.28 -16.75 -1.61
C ASN A 95 -9.43 -17.79 -2.73
#